data_AF-A0A128EV23-F1
#
_entry.id   AF-A0A128EV23-F1
#
_cell.length_a   1.000
_cell.length_b   1.000
_cell.length_c   1.000
_cell.angle_alpha   90.00
_cell.angle_beta   90.00
_cell.angle_gamma   90.00
#
_symmetry.space_group_name_H-M   'P 1'
#
loop_
_entity.id
_entity.type
_entity.pdbx_description
1 polymer ?
#
loop_
_entity_poly.entity_id
_entity_poly.type
_entity_poly.pdbx_seq_one_letter_code
_entity_poly.pdbx_strand_id
1 'polypeptide(L)'
;MSHAAIINDQATVNALDQARNLTLPSRQEMLMRTPTVQKFWDNNRELLSSAWKEWQRTEQGNAFKLDESLLNAKLRDAVNKAWEDPTTELDVKELWEEVAPGVFQCQFFDPERLAQLRGYLENVANAEIPLRPPYGIALNRHGAMLDKRSEGYLAAPEFQAFYQSVMDKYMRPVARLLFPEVTGYDSQTFGFSIQYQPGVDTSLRLHTDASAATMNINLNLPGEEFTGSEIDYYDPATGVVRRLSFEPGIAMIHRGSVPHAAQPITSGSRTNIVLWLYGDRMQIPVRGLTQEIDAKARWTVPVSTPDSYAPF
;
A
#
# COMPACT_ATOMS: atom_id res chain seq x y z
N MET A 1 -41.09 -9.36 -51.12
CA MET A 1 -40.51 -8.24 -50.36
C MET A 1 -40.15 -8.76 -48.98
N SER A 2 -38.87 -9.05 -48.75
CA SER A 2 -38.36 -9.50 -47.44
C SER A 2 -37.80 -8.27 -46.73
N HIS A 3 -38.42 -7.85 -45.63
CA HIS A 3 -37.86 -6.84 -44.74
C HIS A 3 -36.76 -7.52 -43.91
N ALA A 4 -35.51 -7.35 -44.32
CA ALA A 4 -34.37 -7.65 -43.48
C ALA A 4 -34.38 -6.68 -42.30
N ALA A 5 -34.59 -7.22 -41.10
CA ALA A 5 -34.39 -6.48 -39.86
C ALA A 5 -32.91 -6.11 -39.76
N ILE A 6 -32.63 -4.81 -39.84
CA ILE A 6 -31.34 -4.26 -39.45
C ILE A 6 -31.27 -4.40 -37.94
N ILE A 7 -30.57 -5.44 -37.47
CA ILE A 7 -30.19 -5.55 -36.05
C ILE A 7 -29.14 -4.48 -35.83
N ASN A 8 -29.54 -3.41 -35.16
CA ASN A 8 -28.65 -2.35 -34.72
C ASN A 8 -27.87 -2.86 -33.51
N ASP A 9 -26.77 -3.56 -33.76
CA ASP A 9 -25.86 -4.06 -32.72
C ASP A 9 -24.94 -2.92 -32.25
N GLN A 10 -25.53 -1.88 -31.65
CA GLN A 10 -24.77 -0.99 -30.79
C GLN A 10 -24.65 -1.68 -29.43
N ALA A 11 -23.72 -2.63 -29.34
CA ALA A 11 -23.26 -3.14 -28.06
C ALA A 11 -22.84 -1.91 -27.22
N THR A 12 -23.58 -1.63 -26.15
CA THR A 12 -23.18 -0.62 -25.17
C THR A 12 -21.79 -0.99 -24.69
N VAL A 13 -20.78 -0.24 -25.10
CA VAL A 13 -19.39 -0.46 -24.66
C VAL A 13 -19.39 -0.40 -23.13
N ASN A 14 -19.02 -1.49 -22.48
CA ASN A 14 -19.05 -1.59 -21.03
C ASN A 14 -17.96 -0.67 -20.41
N ALA A 15 -17.99 -0.47 -19.09
CA ALA A 15 -17.06 0.46 -18.45
C ALA A 15 -15.61 -0.01 -18.57
N LEU A 16 -15.40 -1.33 -18.53
CA LEU A 16 -14.10 -1.96 -18.67
C LEU A 16 -13.45 -1.66 -20.04
N ASP A 17 -14.18 -1.88 -21.13
CA ASP A 17 -13.71 -1.61 -22.50
C ASP A 17 -13.51 -0.12 -22.74
N GLN A 18 -14.37 0.74 -22.19
CA GLN A 18 -14.19 2.19 -22.25
C GLN A 18 -12.89 2.62 -21.54
N ALA A 19 -12.62 2.08 -20.36
CA ALA A 19 -11.42 2.41 -19.59
C ALA A 19 -10.13 1.94 -20.28
N ARG A 20 -10.11 0.73 -20.85
CA ARG A 20 -8.98 0.18 -21.62
C ARG A 20 -8.63 1.01 -22.86
N ASN A 21 -9.63 1.66 -23.45
CA ASN A 21 -9.46 2.52 -24.64
C ASN A 21 -9.08 3.97 -24.31
N LEU A 22 -8.91 4.34 -23.03
CA LEU A 22 -8.47 5.68 -22.65
C LEU A 22 -7.04 5.94 -23.13
N THR A 23 -6.83 7.10 -23.76
CA THR A 23 -5.48 7.58 -24.05
C THR A 23 -4.86 8.17 -22.78
N LEU A 24 -3.90 7.46 -22.19
CA LEU A 24 -3.17 7.93 -21.01
C LEU A 24 -2.34 9.19 -21.33
N PRO A 25 -2.17 10.12 -20.36
CA PRO A 25 -1.16 11.16 -20.46
C PRO A 25 0.22 10.57 -20.73
N SER A 26 1.07 11.27 -21.47
CA SER A 26 2.41 10.78 -21.78
C SER A 26 3.26 10.63 -20.51
N ARG A 27 4.30 9.79 -20.58
CA ARG A 27 5.27 9.64 -19.49
C ARG A 27 5.87 10.98 -19.05
N GLN A 28 6.18 11.85 -20.00
CA GLN A 28 6.76 13.15 -19.71
C GLN A 28 5.77 14.07 -18.99
N GLU A 29 4.50 14.09 -19.42
CA GLU A 29 3.44 14.84 -18.74
C GLU A 29 3.23 14.37 -17.30
N MET A 30 3.17 13.04 -17.09
CA MET A 30 3.05 12.46 -15.76
C MET A 30 4.23 12.82 -14.86
N LEU A 31 5.47 12.78 -15.38
CA LEU A 31 6.68 13.17 -14.64
C LEU A 31 6.71 14.66 -14.31
N MET A 32 6.25 15.52 -15.23
CA MET A 32 6.18 16.97 -15.03
C MET A 32 4.94 17.42 -14.25
N ARG A 33 4.03 16.50 -13.92
CA ARG A 33 2.75 16.78 -13.22
C ARG A 33 1.97 17.90 -13.90
N THR A 34 1.86 17.85 -15.22
CA THR A 34 1.12 18.87 -15.96
C THR A 34 -0.35 18.89 -15.52
N PRO A 35 -1.04 20.05 -15.53
CA PRO A 35 -2.45 20.12 -15.14
C PRO A 35 -3.38 19.20 -15.96
N THR A 36 -2.96 18.78 -17.15
CA THR A 36 -3.66 17.80 -17.99
C THR A 36 -3.71 16.41 -17.37
N VAL A 37 -2.70 16.01 -16.61
CA VAL A 37 -2.64 14.71 -15.92
C VAL A 37 -3.69 14.64 -14.81
N GLN A 38 -3.78 15.68 -13.99
CA GLN A 38 -4.78 15.76 -12.93
C GLN A 38 -6.20 15.74 -13.52
N LYS A 39 -6.44 16.56 -14.56
CA LYS A 39 -7.72 16.56 -15.28
C LYS A 39 -8.08 15.20 -15.85
N PHE A 40 -7.11 14.44 -16.36
CA PHE A 40 -7.35 13.08 -16.85
C PHE A 40 -7.87 12.17 -15.72
N TRP A 41 -7.20 12.14 -14.57
CA TRP A 41 -7.63 11.27 -13.46
C TRP A 41 -8.97 11.70 -12.88
N ASP A 42 -9.20 13.00 -12.71
CA ASP A 42 -10.46 13.52 -12.18
C ASP A 42 -11.64 13.25 -13.10
N ASN A 43 -11.49 13.52 -14.41
CA ASN A 43 -12.56 13.32 -15.39
C ASN A 43 -12.92 11.85 -15.57
N ASN A 44 -11.98 10.93 -15.34
CA ASN A 44 -12.18 9.49 -15.54
C ASN A 44 -12.41 8.72 -14.23
N ARG A 45 -12.49 9.40 -13.06
CA ARG A 45 -12.58 8.74 -11.75
C ARG A 45 -13.71 7.72 -11.65
N GLU A 46 -14.93 8.10 -12.05
CA GLU A 46 -16.10 7.22 -12.00
C GLU A 46 -16.03 6.08 -13.03
N LEU A 47 -15.50 6.37 -14.22
CA LEU A 47 -15.29 5.37 -15.27
C LEU A 47 -14.30 4.30 -14.79
N LEU A 48 -13.14 4.71 -14.27
CA LEU A 48 -12.10 3.79 -13.77
C LEU A 48 -12.60 2.97 -12.57
N SER A 49 -13.33 3.60 -11.63
CA SER A 49 -13.98 2.89 -10.52
C SER A 49 -14.98 1.84 -11.00
N SER A 50 -15.78 2.18 -12.02
CA SER A 50 -16.76 1.26 -12.61
C SER A 50 -16.07 0.12 -13.37
N ALA A 51 -14.99 0.41 -14.10
CA ALA A 51 -14.19 -0.59 -14.81
C ALA A 51 -13.58 -1.60 -13.84
N TRP A 52 -13.03 -1.17 -12.70
CA TRP A 52 -12.49 -2.08 -11.68
C TRP A 52 -13.54 -2.99 -11.05
N LYS A 53 -14.73 -2.45 -10.77
CA LYS A 53 -15.88 -3.24 -10.29
C LYS A 53 -16.30 -4.29 -11.32
N GLU A 54 -16.34 -3.89 -12.59
CA GLU A 54 -16.69 -4.79 -13.68
C GLU A 54 -15.64 -5.89 -13.87
N TRP A 55 -14.36 -5.52 -13.98
CA TRP A 55 -13.24 -6.45 -14.09
C TRP A 55 -13.21 -7.50 -12.98
N GLN A 56 -13.41 -7.08 -11.73
CA GLN A 56 -13.47 -8.03 -10.62
C GLN A 56 -14.61 -9.04 -10.78
N ARG A 57 -15.78 -8.59 -11.25
CA ARG A 57 -16.95 -9.45 -11.48
C ARG A 57 -16.78 -10.40 -12.67
N THR A 58 -16.12 -9.97 -13.73
CA THR A 58 -16.10 -10.69 -15.02
C THR A 58 -14.82 -11.49 -15.26
N GLU A 59 -13.68 -11.00 -14.79
CA GLU A 59 -12.36 -11.51 -15.19
C GLU A 59 -11.52 -12.06 -14.03
N GLN A 60 -11.69 -11.58 -12.79
CA GLN A 60 -11.01 -12.18 -11.63
C GLN A 60 -11.58 -13.59 -11.34
N GLY A 61 -12.90 -13.72 -11.39
CA GLY A 61 -13.62 -14.93 -10.97
C GLY A 61 -13.85 -14.95 -9.45
N ASN A 62 -14.31 -16.09 -8.92
CA ASN A 62 -14.66 -16.26 -7.50
C ASN A 62 -13.73 -17.21 -6.73
N ALA A 63 -12.71 -17.77 -7.39
CA ALA A 63 -11.91 -18.86 -6.83
C ALA A 63 -10.86 -18.38 -5.81
N PHE A 64 -10.34 -17.16 -6.00
CA PHE A 64 -9.40 -16.52 -5.08
C PHE A 64 -10.11 -15.52 -4.19
N LYS A 65 -9.85 -15.59 -2.87
CA LYS A 65 -10.34 -14.61 -1.90
C LYS A 65 -9.17 -13.77 -1.42
N LEU A 66 -9.27 -12.47 -1.66
CA LEU A 66 -8.35 -11.48 -1.14
C LEU A 66 -8.78 -11.12 0.29
N ASP A 67 -8.34 -11.92 1.27
CA ASP A 67 -8.71 -11.78 2.68
C ASP A 67 -7.52 -12.05 3.62
N GLU A 68 -7.80 -12.02 4.93
CA GLU A 68 -6.79 -12.19 5.98
C GLU A 68 -6.16 -13.59 6.04
N SER A 69 -6.64 -14.56 5.24
CA SER A 69 -5.99 -15.85 5.10
C SER A 69 -4.59 -15.76 4.47
N LEU A 70 -4.29 -14.64 3.79
CA LEU A 70 -2.98 -14.32 3.22
C LEU A 70 -1.95 -13.89 4.28
N LEU A 71 -2.40 -13.47 5.46
CA LEU A 71 -1.55 -13.00 6.54
C LEU A 71 -0.96 -14.18 7.32
N ASN A 72 0.21 -13.97 7.92
CA ASN A 72 0.84 -14.94 8.78
C ASN A 72 -0.11 -15.35 9.92
N ALA A 73 -0.30 -16.65 10.11
CA ALA A 73 -1.27 -17.18 11.07
C ALA A 73 -1.02 -16.68 12.51
N LYS A 74 0.25 -16.62 12.96
CA LYS A 74 0.57 -16.16 14.32
C LYS A 74 0.17 -14.70 14.52
N LEU A 75 0.49 -13.84 13.54
CA LEU A 75 0.12 -12.43 13.58
C LEU A 75 -1.40 -12.25 13.55
N ARG A 76 -2.07 -12.92 12.61
CA ARG A 76 -3.54 -12.88 12.49
C ARG A 76 -4.22 -13.30 13.78
N ASP A 77 -3.79 -14.40 14.38
CA ASP A 77 -4.42 -14.95 15.58
C ASP A 77 -4.19 -14.04 16.80
N ALA A 78 -2.99 -13.48 16.97
CA ALA A 78 -2.69 -12.52 18.03
C ALA A 78 -3.49 -11.22 17.87
N VAL A 79 -3.58 -10.68 16.64
CA VAL A 79 -4.37 -9.48 16.33
C VAL A 79 -5.86 -9.73 16.59
N ASN A 80 -6.41 -10.86 16.15
CA ASN A 80 -7.81 -11.21 16.41
C ASN A 80 -8.12 -11.27 17.91
N LYS A 81 -7.26 -11.93 18.69
CA LYS A 81 -7.40 -11.97 20.15
C LYS A 81 -7.34 -10.58 20.78
N ALA A 82 -6.47 -9.70 20.32
CA ALA A 82 -6.36 -8.35 20.85
C ALA A 82 -7.56 -7.46 20.48
N TRP A 83 -8.23 -7.71 19.35
CA TRP A 83 -9.52 -7.08 19.05
C TRP A 83 -10.68 -7.59 19.93
N GLU A 84 -10.66 -8.87 20.31
CA GLU A 84 -11.66 -9.47 21.20
C GLU A 84 -11.43 -9.08 22.67
N ASP A 85 -10.16 -9.13 23.11
CA ASP A 85 -9.67 -8.77 24.44
C ASP A 85 -8.36 -7.97 24.30
N PRO A 86 -8.43 -6.63 24.33
CA PRO A 86 -7.26 -5.76 24.22
C PRO A 86 -6.16 -6.01 25.26
N THR A 87 -6.46 -6.69 26.39
CA THR A 87 -5.42 -7.02 27.37
C THR A 87 -4.37 -8.01 26.85
N THR A 88 -4.66 -8.70 25.74
CA THR A 88 -3.76 -9.64 25.05
C THR A 88 -2.79 -8.97 24.06
N GLU A 89 -2.78 -7.64 23.95
CA GLU A 89 -1.96 -6.91 22.96
C GLU A 89 -0.45 -7.17 23.06
N LEU A 90 0.04 -7.63 24.21
CA LEU A 90 1.45 -8.00 24.38
C LEU A 90 1.84 -9.18 23.49
N ASP A 91 0.93 -10.13 23.23
CA ASP A 91 1.15 -11.23 22.28
C ASP A 91 1.42 -10.69 20.86
N VAL A 92 0.79 -9.57 20.51
CA VAL A 92 1.05 -8.89 19.23
C VAL A 92 2.41 -8.22 19.27
N LYS A 93 2.73 -7.49 20.35
CA LYS A 93 4.02 -6.81 20.50
C LYS A 93 5.20 -7.76 20.40
N GLU A 94 5.11 -8.95 20.99
CA GLU A 94 6.17 -9.97 20.97
C GLU A 94 6.50 -10.51 19.57
N LEU A 95 5.59 -10.35 18.60
CA LEU A 95 5.84 -10.71 17.20
C LEU A 95 6.61 -9.65 16.42
N TRP A 96 6.78 -8.44 16.98
CA TRP A 96 7.50 -7.33 16.35
C TRP A 96 8.88 -7.14 16.99
N GLU A 97 9.93 -7.56 16.27
CA GLU A 97 11.31 -7.46 16.71
C GLU A 97 11.89 -6.08 16.39
N GLU A 98 12.48 -5.40 17.37
CA GLU A 98 13.21 -4.15 17.12
C GLU A 98 14.60 -4.44 16.51
N VAL A 99 14.78 -4.11 15.23
CA VAL A 99 16.00 -4.41 14.46
C VAL A 99 16.93 -3.20 14.28
N ALA A 100 16.40 -2.01 14.52
CA ALA A 100 17.16 -0.78 14.72
C ALA A 100 16.34 0.16 15.64
N PRO A 101 16.94 1.18 16.28
CA PRO A 101 16.21 2.07 17.18
C PRO A 101 14.94 2.66 16.54
N GLY A 102 13.77 2.25 17.04
CA GLY A 102 12.47 2.66 16.51
C GLY A 102 12.07 2.05 15.16
N VAL A 103 12.70 0.95 14.75
CA VAL A 103 12.39 0.19 13.53
C VAL A 103 12.11 -1.26 13.94
N PHE A 104 10.91 -1.74 13.64
CA PHE A 104 10.45 -3.06 14.01
C PHE A 104 10.14 -3.90 12.78
N GLN A 105 10.38 -5.20 12.84
CA GLN A 105 10.03 -6.15 11.78
C GLN A 105 9.12 -7.27 12.27
N CYS A 106 8.31 -7.82 11.37
CA CYS A 106 7.44 -8.96 11.64
C CYS A 106 7.15 -9.76 10.35
N GLN A 107 6.98 -11.08 10.46
CA GLN A 107 6.39 -11.88 9.39
C GLN A 107 4.91 -11.53 9.24
N PHE A 108 4.62 -10.65 8.27
CA PHE A 108 3.29 -10.08 8.10
C PHE A 108 2.42 -10.92 7.18
N PHE A 109 2.92 -11.21 5.98
CA PHE A 109 2.28 -12.15 5.06
C PHE A 109 2.76 -13.57 5.30
N ASP A 110 1.90 -14.55 5.01
CA ASP A 110 2.29 -15.95 4.94
C ASP A 110 3.09 -16.19 3.63
N PRO A 111 4.38 -16.58 3.71
CA PRO A 111 5.21 -16.84 2.53
C PRO A 111 4.61 -17.86 1.56
N GLU A 112 3.87 -18.85 2.04
CA GLU A 112 3.22 -19.87 1.20
C GLU A 112 2.01 -19.32 0.44
N ARG A 113 1.45 -18.20 0.92
CA ARG A 113 0.28 -17.53 0.33
C ARG A 113 0.66 -16.32 -0.53
N LEU A 114 1.91 -15.85 -0.47
CA LEU A 114 2.38 -14.70 -1.25
C LEU A 114 2.15 -14.88 -2.76
N ALA A 115 2.29 -16.10 -3.28
CA ALA A 115 2.02 -16.40 -4.69
C ALA A 115 0.59 -16.03 -5.11
N GLN A 116 -0.38 -16.17 -4.20
CA GLN A 116 -1.78 -15.84 -4.47
C GLN A 116 -1.98 -14.32 -4.53
N LEU A 117 -1.40 -13.57 -3.58
CA LEU A 117 -1.43 -12.10 -3.60
C LEU A 117 -0.67 -11.52 -4.80
N ARG A 118 0.52 -12.06 -5.11
CA ARG A 118 1.29 -11.65 -6.29
C ARG A 118 0.56 -11.96 -7.58
N GLY A 119 -0.07 -13.13 -7.69
CA GLY A 119 -0.93 -13.49 -8.83
C GLY A 119 -2.12 -12.54 -9.00
N TYR A 120 -2.75 -12.11 -7.89
CA TYR A 120 -3.80 -11.09 -7.94
C TYR A 120 -3.27 -9.75 -8.48
N LEU A 121 -2.13 -9.26 -7.98
CA LEU A 121 -1.54 -8.00 -8.45
C LEU A 121 -1.05 -8.08 -9.90
N GLU A 122 -0.62 -9.25 -10.35
CA GLU A 122 -0.28 -9.51 -11.74
C GLU A 122 -1.52 -9.45 -12.64
N ASN A 123 -2.64 -10.05 -12.21
CA ASN A 123 -3.91 -9.92 -12.93
C ASN A 123 -4.40 -8.47 -12.98
N VAL A 124 -4.18 -7.69 -11.91
CA VAL A 124 -4.44 -6.24 -11.90
C VAL A 124 -3.61 -5.51 -12.96
N ALA A 125 -2.31 -5.81 -13.07
CA ALA A 125 -1.47 -5.21 -14.10
C ALA A 125 -1.92 -5.61 -15.52
N ASN A 126 -2.31 -6.86 -15.70
CA ASN A 126 -2.82 -7.40 -16.97
C ASN A 126 -4.26 -7.00 -17.29
N ALA A 127 -4.95 -6.31 -16.38
CA ALA A 127 -6.31 -5.82 -16.62
C ALA A 127 -6.34 -4.70 -17.67
N GLU A 128 -5.19 -4.02 -17.89
CA GLU A 128 -5.04 -2.87 -18.80
C GLU A 128 -5.99 -1.70 -18.49
N ILE A 129 -6.48 -1.63 -17.26
CA ILE A 129 -7.22 -0.48 -16.74
C ILE A 129 -6.18 0.55 -16.27
N PRO A 130 -6.28 1.83 -16.67
CA PRO A 130 -5.35 2.87 -16.21
C PRO A 130 -5.21 2.92 -14.68
N LEU A 131 -3.97 2.75 -14.20
CA LEU A 131 -3.56 2.96 -12.81
C LEU A 131 -2.50 4.05 -12.75
N ARG A 132 -2.60 4.90 -11.72
CA ARG A 132 -1.57 5.90 -11.46
C ARG A 132 -0.40 5.21 -10.76
N PRO A 133 0.81 5.24 -11.33
CA PRO A 133 1.98 4.72 -10.64
C PRO A 133 2.38 5.64 -9.48
N PRO A 134 3.06 5.12 -8.44
CA PRO A 134 3.62 5.97 -7.39
C PRO A 134 4.66 6.94 -7.98
N TYR A 135 4.68 8.18 -7.46
CA TYR A 135 5.67 9.16 -7.87
C TYR A 135 7.06 8.88 -7.29
N GLY A 136 8.09 9.36 -7.99
CA GLY A 136 9.48 9.37 -7.48
C GLY A 136 10.35 8.21 -7.97
N ILE A 137 9.74 7.24 -8.65
CA ILE A 137 10.43 6.09 -9.23
C ILE A 137 9.88 5.94 -10.65
N ALA A 138 10.76 5.73 -11.63
CA ALA A 138 10.52 5.94 -13.05
C ALA A 138 9.29 5.16 -13.59
N LEU A 139 8.10 5.74 -13.44
CA LEU A 139 6.78 5.19 -13.77
C LEU A 139 6.74 3.66 -13.68
N ASN A 140 6.67 3.18 -12.44
CA ASN A 140 6.61 1.77 -12.15
C ASN A 140 5.38 1.12 -12.82
N ARG A 141 5.58 0.35 -13.89
CA ARG A 141 4.47 -0.25 -14.65
C ARG A 141 3.66 -1.27 -13.85
N HIS A 142 4.20 -1.79 -12.75
CA HIS A 142 3.54 -2.78 -11.88
C HIS A 142 3.21 -2.21 -10.49
N GLY A 143 3.37 -0.90 -10.30
CA GLY A 143 2.98 -0.19 -9.09
C GLY A 143 1.61 0.46 -9.23
N ALA A 144 0.90 0.63 -8.12
CA ALA A 144 -0.42 1.23 -8.09
C ALA A 144 -0.58 2.08 -6.82
N MET A 145 -1.33 3.19 -6.94
CA MET A 145 -1.89 3.84 -5.76
C MET A 145 -2.99 2.95 -5.14
N LEU A 146 -2.97 2.76 -3.83
CA LEU A 146 -3.85 1.82 -3.12
C LEU A 146 -4.97 2.52 -2.34
N ASP A 147 -4.74 3.76 -1.89
CA ASP A 147 -5.74 4.53 -1.15
C ASP A 147 -6.80 5.12 -2.08
N LYS A 148 -8.09 4.93 -1.76
CA LYS A 148 -9.24 5.43 -2.54
C LYS A 148 -9.27 6.93 -2.82
N ARG A 149 -8.55 7.72 -2.03
CA ARG A 149 -8.47 9.18 -2.22
C ARG A 149 -7.40 9.57 -3.23
N SER A 150 -6.50 8.66 -3.57
CA SER A 150 -5.49 8.88 -4.59
C SER A 150 -6.12 8.91 -5.98
N GLU A 151 -5.60 9.76 -6.85
CA GLU A 151 -5.92 9.74 -8.28
C GLU A 151 -5.54 8.37 -8.88
N GLY A 152 -6.40 7.79 -9.73
CA GLY A 152 -6.08 6.55 -10.46
C GLY A 152 -5.74 5.34 -9.59
N TYR A 153 -6.30 5.25 -8.38
CA TYR A 153 -6.09 4.14 -7.45
C TYR A 153 -6.70 2.82 -7.96
N LEU A 154 -6.23 1.71 -7.39
CA LEU A 154 -6.80 0.37 -7.60
C LEU A 154 -8.19 0.28 -6.95
N ALA A 155 -9.23 0.59 -7.71
CA ALA A 155 -10.60 0.70 -7.19
C ALA A 155 -11.37 -0.63 -7.13
N ALA A 156 -10.70 -1.78 -7.28
CA ALA A 156 -11.32 -3.09 -7.17
C ALA A 156 -11.92 -3.28 -5.76
N PRO A 157 -13.23 -3.56 -5.63
CA PRO A 157 -13.91 -3.58 -4.32
C PRO A 157 -13.29 -4.52 -3.28
N GLU A 158 -12.88 -5.73 -3.66
CA GLU A 158 -12.25 -6.68 -2.74
C GLU A 158 -10.87 -6.21 -2.31
N PHE A 159 -10.11 -5.59 -3.22
CA PHE A 159 -8.84 -4.99 -2.87
C PHE A 159 -9.01 -3.84 -1.89
N GLN A 160 -9.99 -2.96 -2.10
CA GLN A 160 -10.26 -1.85 -1.20
C GLN A 160 -10.70 -2.34 0.18
N ALA A 161 -11.52 -3.41 0.25
CA ALA A 161 -11.87 -4.04 1.52
C ALA A 161 -10.66 -4.65 2.23
N PHE A 162 -9.79 -5.34 1.49
CA PHE A 162 -8.56 -5.92 2.00
C PHE A 162 -7.57 -4.88 2.50
N TYR A 163 -7.31 -3.84 1.71
CA TYR A 163 -6.49 -2.68 2.08
C TYR A 163 -7.01 -2.04 3.37
N GLN A 164 -8.31 -1.78 3.47
CA GLN A 164 -8.91 -1.20 4.66
C GLN A 164 -8.74 -2.12 5.88
N SER A 165 -8.90 -3.44 5.73
CA SER A 165 -8.63 -4.40 6.82
C SER A 165 -7.17 -4.36 7.27
N VAL A 166 -6.21 -4.35 6.34
CA VAL A 166 -4.78 -4.21 6.66
C VAL A 166 -4.49 -2.91 7.42
N MET A 167 -5.03 -1.78 6.97
CA MET A 167 -4.82 -0.50 7.64
C MET A 167 -5.48 -0.47 9.02
N ASP A 168 -6.73 -0.93 9.12
CA ASP A 168 -7.55 -0.77 10.32
C ASP A 168 -7.28 -1.78 11.39
N LYS A 169 -7.26 -3.05 11.00
CA LYS A 169 -7.19 -4.16 11.92
C LYS A 169 -5.75 -4.47 12.35
N TYR A 170 -4.78 -4.17 11.49
CA TYR A 170 -3.38 -4.53 11.69
C TYR A 170 -2.49 -3.30 11.91
N MET A 171 -2.25 -2.50 10.86
CA MET A 171 -1.22 -1.46 10.91
C MET A 171 -1.48 -0.44 12.02
N ARG A 172 -2.71 0.07 12.15
CA ARG A 172 -3.03 1.12 13.12
C ARG A 172 -2.85 0.72 14.58
N PRO A 173 -3.48 -0.34 15.11
CA PRO A 173 -3.27 -0.73 16.50
C PRO A 173 -1.81 -1.10 16.78
N VAL A 174 -1.13 -1.77 15.83
CA VAL A 174 0.31 -2.08 15.94
C VAL A 174 1.14 -0.79 16.03
N ALA A 175 0.89 0.20 15.17
CA ALA A 175 1.62 1.46 15.19
C ALA A 175 1.43 2.20 16.52
N ARG A 176 0.21 2.24 17.07
CA ARG A 176 -0.05 2.84 18.40
C ARG A 176 0.66 2.09 19.53
N LEU A 177 0.77 0.76 19.42
CA LEU A 177 1.41 -0.10 20.41
C LEU A 177 2.94 0.07 20.42
N LEU A 178 3.54 0.19 19.24
CA LEU A 178 5.00 0.36 19.08
C LEU A 178 5.44 1.83 19.23
N PHE A 179 4.58 2.78 18.84
CA PHE A 179 4.85 4.21 18.81
C PHE A 179 3.65 4.98 19.42
N PRO A 180 3.57 5.12 20.76
CA PRO A 180 2.44 5.76 21.41
C PRO A 180 2.12 7.18 20.92
N GLU A 181 3.12 7.91 20.41
CA GLU A 181 2.99 9.23 19.78
C GLU A 181 2.19 9.25 18.47
N VAL A 182 1.96 8.10 17.84
CA VAL A 182 1.14 7.97 16.62
C VAL A 182 -0.35 8.18 16.92
N THR A 183 -0.78 7.91 18.15
CA THR A 183 -2.17 8.10 18.59
C THR A 183 -2.64 9.53 18.33
N GLY A 184 -3.72 9.68 17.57
CA GLY A 184 -4.28 10.99 17.19
C GLY A 184 -3.71 11.55 15.88
N TYR A 185 -2.70 10.89 15.30
CA TYR A 185 -2.09 11.21 14.01
C TYR A 185 -2.20 10.01 13.06
N ASP A 186 -3.28 9.25 13.13
CA ASP A 186 -3.47 7.98 12.43
C ASP A 186 -4.90 7.79 11.90
N SER A 187 -5.64 8.89 11.79
CA SER A 187 -7.01 8.95 11.26
C SER A 187 -7.08 8.79 9.74
N GLN A 188 -5.97 8.99 9.05
CA GLN A 188 -5.86 8.93 7.59
C GLN A 188 -4.81 7.88 7.20
N THR A 189 -5.00 7.30 6.02
CA THR A 189 -4.16 6.24 5.45
C THR A 189 -3.52 6.68 4.13
N PHE A 190 -2.44 6.07 3.71
CA PHE A 190 -1.97 6.19 2.33
C PHE A 190 -1.22 4.91 1.98
N GLY A 191 -1.25 4.52 0.71
CA GLY A 191 -0.51 3.34 0.32
C GLY A 191 -0.27 3.28 -1.18
N PHE A 192 0.86 2.69 -1.54
CA PHE A 192 1.22 2.39 -2.91
C PHE A 192 1.95 1.06 -2.99
N SER A 193 1.79 0.34 -4.10
CA SER A 193 2.66 -0.78 -4.46
C SER A 193 3.73 -0.31 -5.43
N ILE A 194 4.88 -0.98 -5.40
CA ILE A 194 6.03 -0.64 -6.22
C ILE A 194 6.87 -1.88 -6.52
N GLN A 195 7.50 -1.92 -7.69
CA GLN A 195 8.43 -2.97 -8.09
C GLN A 195 9.79 -2.40 -8.50
N TYR A 196 10.78 -2.55 -7.64
CA TYR A 196 12.14 -2.10 -7.93
C TYR A 196 12.82 -3.01 -8.96
N GLN A 197 13.51 -2.43 -9.95
CA GLN A 197 14.31 -3.11 -10.97
C GLN A 197 15.60 -2.33 -11.33
N PRO A 198 16.70 -3.03 -11.65
CA PRO A 198 17.96 -2.40 -12.05
C PRO A 198 17.80 -1.45 -13.25
N GLY A 199 18.48 -0.31 -13.21
CA GLY A 199 18.54 0.65 -14.31
C GLY A 199 17.29 1.51 -14.52
N VAL A 200 16.18 1.18 -13.85
CA VAL A 200 14.95 1.99 -13.79
C VAL A 200 14.95 2.83 -12.52
N ASP A 201 15.40 2.23 -11.41
CA ASP A 201 15.23 2.81 -10.09
C ASP A 201 16.57 3.25 -9.50
N THR A 202 16.69 4.55 -9.28
CA THR A 202 17.83 5.15 -8.58
C THR A 202 17.58 5.13 -7.07
N SER A 203 18.64 5.07 -6.26
CA SER A 203 18.55 5.19 -4.80
C SER A 203 17.59 6.32 -4.38
N LEU A 204 16.72 6.04 -3.41
CA LEU A 204 16.07 7.11 -2.67
C LEU A 204 17.10 7.70 -1.70
N ARG A 205 17.44 8.96 -1.92
CA ARG A 205 18.35 9.72 -1.04
C ARG A 205 17.82 9.70 0.40
N LEU A 206 18.69 9.95 1.37
CA LEU A 206 18.31 10.10 2.76
C LEU A 206 17.12 11.07 2.90
N HIS A 207 16.02 10.57 3.47
CA HIS A 207 14.78 11.32 3.66
C HIS A 207 14.04 10.84 4.91
N THR A 208 12.96 11.53 5.23
CA THR A 208 11.94 11.11 6.19
C THR A 208 10.60 11.04 5.45
N ASP A 209 9.68 10.24 5.96
CA ASP A 209 8.33 10.18 5.40
C ASP A 209 7.41 11.22 6.05
N ALA A 210 6.47 11.73 5.27
CA ALA A 210 5.40 12.59 5.75
C ALA A 210 4.27 11.76 6.39
N SER A 211 4.64 10.88 7.33
CA SER A 211 3.75 9.95 8.02
C SER A 211 3.99 9.97 9.52
N ALA A 212 2.98 9.58 10.29
CA ALA A 212 3.14 9.21 11.68
C ALA A 212 3.87 7.87 11.80
N ALA A 213 3.44 6.90 11.00
CA ALA A 213 4.09 5.60 10.84
C ALA A 213 4.13 5.19 9.37
N THR A 214 5.25 4.58 8.97
CA THR A 214 5.44 3.94 7.67
C THR A 214 5.65 2.45 7.88
N MET A 215 4.95 1.63 7.10
CA MET A 215 5.15 0.19 7.02
C MET A 215 5.48 -0.20 5.59
N ASN A 216 6.61 -0.88 5.40
CA ASN A 216 7.06 -1.39 4.11
C ASN A 216 7.04 -2.92 4.15
N ILE A 217 6.43 -3.57 3.16
CA ILE A 217 6.23 -5.02 3.16
C ILE A 217 6.74 -5.60 1.85
N ASN A 218 7.64 -6.59 1.93
CA ASN A 218 8.16 -7.29 0.76
C ASN A 218 7.19 -8.39 0.30
N LEU A 219 6.88 -8.39 -0.99
CA LEU A 219 5.97 -9.33 -1.64
C LEU A 219 6.67 -10.32 -2.58
N ASN A 220 8.01 -10.30 -2.66
CA ASN A 220 8.75 -11.32 -3.39
C ASN A 220 8.38 -12.72 -2.86
N LEU A 221 8.33 -13.68 -3.77
CA LEU A 221 8.15 -15.08 -3.41
C LEU A 221 9.46 -15.65 -2.85
N PRO A 222 9.39 -16.69 -2.00
CA PRO A 222 10.58 -17.47 -1.64
C PRO A 222 11.33 -17.93 -2.90
N GLY A 223 12.62 -17.60 -2.98
CA GLY A 223 13.49 -17.89 -4.14
C GLY A 223 13.56 -16.79 -5.21
N GLU A 224 12.75 -15.73 -5.12
CA GLU A 224 12.91 -14.53 -5.94
C GLU A 224 13.96 -13.60 -5.32
N GLU A 225 15.22 -13.97 -5.50
CA GLU A 225 16.37 -13.23 -4.96
C GLU A 225 16.62 -11.90 -5.68
N PHE A 226 17.10 -10.91 -4.94
CA PHE A 226 17.58 -9.63 -5.45
C PHE A 226 18.80 -9.17 -4.65
N THR A 227 19.61 -8.28 -5.23
CA THR A 227 20.74 -7.67 -4.53
C THR A 227 20.63 -6.15 -4.53
N GLY A 228 21.16 -5.50 -3.49
CA GLY A 228 20.90 -4.09 -3.26
C GLY A 228 19.51 -3.87 -2.64
N SER A 229 18.96 -2.67 -2.78
CA SER A 229 17.63 -2.32 -2.22
C SER A 229 17.50 -2.43 -0.70
N GLU A 230 18.60 -2.67 0.03
CA GLU A 230 18.59 -2.58 1.48
C GLU A 230 18.27 -1.15 1.91
N ILE A 231 17.71 -1.01 3.11
CA ILE A 231 17.34 0.27 3.69
C ILE A 231 18.35 0.62 4.77
N ASP A 232 18.98 1.77 4.60
CA ASP A 232 19.83 2.37 5.61
C ASP A 232 18.98 3.22 6.52
N TYR A 233 18.81 2.79 7.77
CA TYR A 233 18.22 3.59 8.84
C TYR A 233 19.32 4.35 9.58
N TYR A 234 19.19 5.68 9.64
CA TYR A 234 20.16 6.55 10.27
C TYR A 234 19.66 7.02 11.64
N ASP A 235 20.45 6.75 12.68
CA ASP A 235 20.20 7.27 14.01
C ASP A 235 20.91 8.63 14.18
N PRO A 236 20.19 9.76 14.23
CA PRO A 236 20.80 11.07 14.38
C PRO A 236 21.41 11.32 15.77
N ALA A 237 21.04 10.53 16.79
CA ALA A 237 21.60 10.68 18.13
C ALA A 237 23.00 10.06 18.25
N THR A 238 23.22 8.94 17.56
CA THR A 238 24.50 8.20 17.61
C THR A 238 25.35 8.35 16.34
N GLY A 239 24.75 8.80 15.24
CA GLY A 239 25.39 8.83 13.91
C GLY A 239 25.52 7.46 13.26
N VAL A 240 24.98 6.40 13.86
CA VAL A 240 25.09 5.02 13.36
C VAL A 240 24.09 4.79 12.23
N VAL A 241 24.55 4.12 11.18
CA VAL A 241 23.69 3.59 10.11
C VAL A 241 23.48 2.09 10.34
N ARG A 242 22.22 1.66 10.32
CA ARG A 242 21.82 0.25 10.31
C ARG A 242 21.22 -0.09 8.95
N ARG A 243 21.89 -0.99 8.23
CA ARG A 243 21.42 -1.49 6.93
C ARG A 243 20.60 -2.75 7.13
N LEU A 244 19.37 -2.76 6.63
CA LEU A 244 18.43 -3.87 6.76
C LEU A 244 17.92 -4.31 5.38
N SER A 245 17.85 -5.62 5.15
CA SER A 245 17.23 -6.24 3.98
C SER A 245 15.80 -6.67 4.27
N PHE A 246 15.04 -7.00 3.22
CA PHE A 246 13.71 -7.58 3.37
C PHE A 246 13.69 -9.02 2.91
N GLU A 247 13.05 -9.89 3.69
CA GLU A 247 12.71 -11.25 3.28
C GLU A 247 11.25 -11.33 2.80
N PRO A 248 10.86 -12.36 2.03
CA PRO A 248 9.48 -12.60 1.58
C PRO A 248 8.44 -12.47 2.70
N GLY A 249 7.49 -11.54 2.53
CA GLY A 249 6.36 -11.33 3.43
C GLY A 249 6.69 -10.60 4.74
N ILE A 250 7.95 -10.24 4.98
CA ILE A 250 8.35 -9.42 6.13
C ILE A 250 7.86 -7.99 5.93
N ALA A 251 7.21 -7.45 6.96
CA ALA A 251 6.96 -6.03 7.12
C ALA A 251 8.03 -5.41 8.01
N MET A 252 8.49 -4.20 7.65
CA MET A 252 9.24 -3.31 8.52
C MET A 252 8.42 -2.05 8.78
N ILE A 253 8.22 -1.70 10.04
CA ILE A 253 7.47 -0.51 10.48
C ILE A 253 8.36 0.42 11.31
N HIS A 254 8.24 1.72 11.04
CA HIS A 254 8.96 2.77 11.77
C HIS A 254 8.14 4.07 11.79
N ARG A 255 8.53 5.02 12.64
CA ARG A 255 7.97 6.39 12.57
C ARG A 255 8.39 7.03 11.25
N GLY A 256 7.54 7.87 10.67
CA GLY A 256 7.90 8.60 9.45
C GLY A 256 9.10 9.54 9.65
N SER A 257 9.30 10.01 10.88
CA SER A 257 10.44 10.86 11.27
C SER A 257 11.80 10.16 11.33
N VAL A 258 11.86 8.82 11.19
CA VAL A 258 13.13 8.08 11.15
C VAL A 258 13.83 8.34 9.80
N PRO A 259 15.02 8.97 9.79
CA PRO A 259 15.74 9.22 8.55
C PRO A 259 16.24 7.91 7.95
N HIS A 260 15.96 7.69 6.66
CA HIS A 260 16.37 6.48 5.98
C HIS A 260 16.63 6.69 4.48
N ALA A 261 17.37 5.76 3.87
CA ALA A 261 17.69 5.77 2.45
C ALA A 261 17.56 4.35 1.87
N ALA A 262 17.06 4.24 0.63
CA ALA A 262 17.02 2.97 -0.08
C ALA A 262 18.23 2.84 -1.01
N GLN A 263 19.00 1.77 -0.85
CA GLN A 263 20.10 1.45 -1.75
C GLN A 263 19.57 1.15 -3.16
N PRO A 264 20.33 1.44 -4.23
CA PRO A 264 19.95 1.01 -5.57
C PRO A 264 19.82 -0.51 -5.62
N ILE A 265 18.80 -1.01 -6.30
CA ILE A 265 18.75 -2.43 -6.67
C ILE A 265 19.76 -2.68 -7.79
N THR A 266 20.55 -3.75 -7.66
CA THR A 266 21.65 -4.07 -8.59
C THR A 266 21.42 -5.35 -9.37
N SER A 267 20.56 -6.25 -8.89
CA SER A 267 20.09 -7.44 -9.62
C SER A 267 18.71 -7.89 -9.12
N GLY A 268 18.03 -8.73 -9.90
CA GLY A 268 16.69 -9.22 -9.57
C GLY A 268 15.61 -8.14 -9.65
N SER A 269 14.50 -8.37 -8.98
CA SER A 269 13.43 -7.38 -8.80
C SER A 269 12.85 -7.48 -7.40
N ARG A 270 12.40 -6.37 -6.84
CA ARG A 270 11.80 -6.34 -5.51
C ARG A 270 10.41 -5.70 -5.55
N THR A 271 9.35 -6.45 -5.26
CA THR A 271 7.98 -5.92 -5.20
C THR A 271 7.59 -5.64 -3.76
N ASN A 272 7.14 -4.43 -3.48
CA ASN A 272 6.72 -4.01 -2.14
C ASN A 272 5.38 -3.29 -2.13
N ILE A 273 4.74 -3.34 -0.98
CA ILE A 273 3.69 -2.41 -0.58
C ILE A 273 4.26 -1.48 0.48
N VAL A 274 4.00 -0.18 0.34
CA VAL A 274 4.34 0.84 1.34
C VAL A 274 3.04 1.47 1.82
N LEU A 275 2.85 1.51 3.13
CA LEU A 275 1.63 1.98 3.81
C LEU A 275 1.97 3.02 4.85
N TRP A 276 1.20 4.09 4.91
CA TRP A 276 1.37 5.21 5.82
C TRP A 276 0.11 5.42 6.66
N LEU A 277 0.32 5.81 7.91
CA LEU A 277 -0.68 6.44 8.76
C LEU A 277 -0.30 7.90 8.97
N TYR A 278 -1.28 8.79 8.95
CA TYR A 278 -1.12 10.20 9.28
C TYR A 278 -2.44 10.78 9.82
N GLY A 279 -2.38 11.98 10.41
CA GLY A 279 -3.54 12.66 10.97
C GLY A 279 -4.26 13.53 9.95
N ASP A 280 -5.43 14.03 10.33
CA ASP A 280 -6.25 14.91 9.48
C ASP A 280 -5.44 16.07 8.90
N ARG A 281 -5.60 16.33 7.60
CA ARG A 281 -4.87 17.39 6.88
C ARG A 281 -3.35 17.23 6.99
N MET A 282 -2.86 16.00 6.79
CA MET A 282 -1.42 15.67 6.75
C MET A 282 -0.66 15.91 8.06
N GLN A 283 -1.36 15.90 9.20
CA GLN A 283 -0.70 16.06 10.49
C GLN A 283 0.18 14.85 10.82
N ILE A 284 1.35 15.11 11.38
CA ILE A 284 2.28 14.09 11.90
C ILE A 284 2.62 14.41 13.36
N PRO A 285 3.02 13.41 14.16
CA PRO A 285 3.34 13.62 15.57
C PRO A 285 4.40 14.69 15.78
N VAL A 286 4.14 15.61 16.72
CA VAL A 286 5.12 16.59 17.17
C VAL A 286 6.04 15.91 18.19
N ARG A 287 7.36 16.06 18.00
CA ARG A 287 8.37 15.42 18.86
C ARG A 287 8.15 15.78 20.34
N GLY A 288 8.09 14.76 21.20
CA GLY A 288 7.95 14.91 22.65
C GLY A 288 6.52 15.05 23.16
N LEU A 289 5.52 15.05 22.27
CA LEU A 289 4.11 14.90 22.66
C LEU A 289 3.69 13.44 22.48
N THR A 290 3.34 12.81 23.59
CA THR A 290 2.84 11.45 23.62
C THR A 290 1.55 11.43 24.41
N GLN A 291 0.52 10.78 23.87
CA GLN A 291 -0.70 10.49 24.59
C GLN A 291 -0.65 9.04 25.04
N GLU A 292 -0.46 8.80 26.33
CA GLU A 292 -0.68 7.47 26.87
C GLU A 292 -2.17 7.14 26.83
N ILE A 293 -2.48 6.04 26.15
CA ILE A 293 -3.83 5.48 26.08
C ILE A 293 -3.77 4.03 26.58
N ASP A 294 -4.90 3.49 27.04
CA ASP A 294 -4.97 2.08 27.42
C ASP A 294 -5.08 1.17 26.19
N ALA A 295 -4.99 -0.15 26.42
CA ALA A 295 -5.14 -1.13 25.35
C ALA A 295 -6.49 -1.00 24.65
N LYS A 296 -7.57 -0.81 25.41
CA LYS A 296 -8.91 -0.69 24.84
C LYS A 296 -9.01 0.46 23.83
N ALA A 297 -8.36 1.59 24.09
CA ALA A 297 -8.30 2.72 23.17
C ALA A 297 -7.38 2.44 21.95
N ARG A 298 -6.28 1.70 22.11
CA ARG A 298 -5.39 1.32 20.99
C ARG A 298 -6.11 0.49 19.94
N TRP A 299 -6.90 -0.49 20.38
CA TRP A 299 -7.63 -1.43 19.55
C TRP A 299 -9.00 -0.89 19.12
N THR A 300 -8.98 0.28 18.46
CA THR A 300 -10.16 0.96 17.91
C THR A 300 -9.87 1.54 16.53
N VAL A 301 -10.92 1.68 15.72
CA VAL A 301 -10.84 2.47 14.48
C VAL A 301 -11.25 3.91 14.79
N PRO A 302 -10.44 4.93 14.44
CA PRO A 302 -10.83 6.33 14.60
C PRO A 302 -12.17 6.63 13.93
N VAL A 303 -13.01 7.40 14.61
CA VAL A 303 -14.19 8.01 13.99
C VAL A 303 -13.76 9.37 13.45
N SER A 304 -13.31 9.40 12.19
CA SER A 304 -12.91 10.61 11.47
C SER A 304 -13.54 10.65 10.08
N THR A 305 -13.72 11.85 9.55
CA THR A 305 -14.05 12.02 8.13
C THR A 305 -12.74 11.93 7.34
N PRO A 306 -12.63 11.02 6.36
CA PRO A 306 -11.45 10.98 5.51
C PRO A 306 -11.26 12.31 4.77
N ASP A 307 -10.01 12.75 4.63
CA ASP A 307 -9.68 13.90 3.80
C ASP A 307 -10.13 13.66 2.34
N SER A 308 -10.34 14.72 1.57
CA SER A 308 -10.76 14.59 0.17
C SER A 308 -9.66 14.07 -0.77
N TYR A 309 -8.39 14.13 -0.33
CA TYR A 309 -7.22 13.65 -1.06
C TYR A 309 -6.26 12.93 -0.11
N ALA A 310 -5.48 12.00 -0.68
CA ALA A 310 -4.31 11.42 -0.04
C ALA A 310 -3.05 12.20 -0.45
N PRO A 311 -1.92 12.09 0.27
CA PRO A 311 -0.68 12.69 -0.17
C PRO A 311 -0.26 12.21 -1.56
N PHE A 312 0.27 13.16 -2.34
CA PHE A 312 0.78 13.03 -3.73
C PHE A 312 -0.24 12.86 -4.86
#